data_AF-A0A2U3NQ39-F1
#
_entry.id   AF-A0A2U3NQ39-F1
#
_cell.length_a   1.000
_cell.length_b   1.000
_cell.length_c   1.000
_cell.angle_alpha   90.00
_cell.angle_beta   90.00
_cell.angle_gamma   90.00
#
_symmetry.space_group_name_H-M   'P 1'
#
loop_
_entity.id
_entity.type
_entity.pdbx_description
1 polymer ?
#
loop_
_entity_poly.entity_id
_entity_poly.type
_entity_poly.pdbx_seq_one_letter_code
_entity_poly.pdbx_strand_id
1 'polypeptide(L)'
;MAEITMLILDDHEWFRGQFAKLDELQAQSPVNHNALERVWRPLADKLDVHAYIEEKIFYPQLLQRGTDDPEGETLDAIGDHNDIRDGVRDANAAGVGTEQWWAAVGRTRVANDDHMGEEEREGLSDFRRNAPLGLREALGRQYREFMDQHPTTKGLPIVDRDPQRYIEEVEGAPPADRGDFSLRIGSLKGQ
;
A
#
# COMPACT_ATOMS: atom_id res chain seq x y z
N MET A 1 -8.31 -8.69 -17.90
CA MET A 1 -8.48 -8.00 -16.60
C MET A 1 -7.12 -8.07 -15.90
N ALA A 2 -6.57 -6.97 -15.41
CA ALA A 2 -5.19 -6.95 -14.85
C ALA A 2 -5.07 -7.86 -13.62
N GLU A 3 -3.91 -8.50 -13.46
CA GLU A 3 -3.55 -9.30 -12.28
C GLU A 3 -2.94 -8.41 -11.18
N ILE A 4 -2.81 -8.93 -9.96
CA ILE A 4 -2.46 -8.12 -8.78
C ILE A 4 -1.17 -7.31 -8.93
N THR A 5 -0.09 -7.88 -9.49
CA THR A 5 1.18 -7.14 -9.53
C THR A 5 1.12 -5.96 -10.48
N MET A 6 0.37 -6.05 -11.59
CA MET A 6 0.10 -4.90 -12.45
C MET A 6 -0.77 -3.84 -11.77
N LEU A 7 -1.73 -4.22 -10.93
CA LEU A 7 -2.58 -3.25 -10.23
C LEU A 7 -1.80 -2.48 -9.17
N ILE A 8 -0.89 -3.15 -8.46
CA ILE A 8 0.04 -2.52 -7.52
C ILE A 8 0.94 -1.52 -8.26
N LEU A 9 1.52 -1.92 -9.40
CA LEU A 9 2.31 -1.04 -10.26
C LEU A 9 1.52 0.18 -10.78
N ASP A 10 0.25 0.00 -11.14
CA ASP A 10 -0.62 1.09 -11.57
C ASP A 10 -0.85 2.11 -10.43
N ASP A 11 -0.97 1.62 -9.18
CA ASP A 11 -1.06 2.46 -7.99
C ASP A 11 0.26 3.21 -7.71
N HIS A 12 1.41 2.55 -7.87
CA HIS A 12 2.73 3.17 -7.71
C HIS A 12 2.93 4.33 -8.68
N GLU A 13 2.61 4.13 -9.95
CA GLU A 13 2.67 5.19 -10.97
C GLU A 13 1.73 6.35 -10.60
N TRP A 14 0.54 6.04 -10.10
CA TRP A 14 -0.39 7.06 -9.64
C TRP A 14 0.17 7.87 -8.46
N PHE A 15 0.82 7.23 -7.48
CA PHE A 15 1.48 7.92 -6.35
C PHE A 15 2.55 8.88 -6.83
N ARG A 16 3.46 8.42 -7.69
CA ARG A 16 4.50 9.26 -8.30
C ARG A 16 3.89 10.48 -9.00
N GLY A 17 2.80 10.27 -9.74
CA GLY A 17 2.05 11.34 -10.39
C GLY A 17 1.45 12.36 -9.41
N GLN A 18 0.91 11.92 -8.27
CA GLN A 18 0.36 12.85 -7.27
C GLN A 18 1.43 13.64 -6.54
N PHE A 19 2.57 13.02 -6.20
CA PHE A 19 3.68 13.77 -5.61
C PHE A 19 4.26 14.79 -6.59
N ALA A 20 4.40 14.45 -7.88
CA ALA A 20 4.80 15.41 -8.91
C ALA A 20 3.79 16.58 -9.05
N LYS A 21 2.48 16.29 -8.93
CA LYS A 21 1.43 17.32 -8.89
C LYS A 21 1.61 18.28 -7.70
N LEU A 22 2.02 17.78 -6.54
CA LEU A 22 2.31 18.60 -5.38
C LEU A 22 3.52 19.50 -5.62
N ASP A 23 4.57 19.01 -6.28
CA ASP A 23 5.74 19.82 -6.67
C ASP A 23 5.33 21.01 -7.56
N GLU A 24 4.48 20.75 -8.58
CA GLU A 24 3.95 21.79 -9.46
C GLU A 24 3.16 22.86 -8.70
N LEU A 25 2.38 22.45 -7.69
CA LEU A 25 1.59 23.36 -6.86
C LEU A 25 2.45 24.15 -5.88
N GLN A 26 3.52 23.54 -5.35
CA GLN A 26 4.48 24.19 -4.46
C GLN A 26 5.22 25.34 -5.16
N ALA A 27 5.53 25.17 -6.45
CA ALA A 27 6.22 26.18 -7.25
C ALA A 27 5.36 27.41 -7.60
N GLN A 28 4.05 27.39 -7.34
CA GLN A 28 3.15 28.51 -7.65
C GLN A 28 3.25 29.65 -6.64
N SER A 29 3.10 30.89 -7.14
CA SER A 29 3.03 32.09 -6.30
C SER A 29 1.85 32.98 -6.73
N PRO A 30 0.85 33.19 -5.86
CA PRO A 30 0.72 32.63 -4.51
C PRO A 30 0.36 31.13 -4.51
N VAL A 31 0.73 30.43 -3.44
CA VAL A 31 0.39 29.01 -3.24
C VAL A 31 -1.11 28.81 -3.11
N ASN A 32 -1.68 27.90 -3.90
CA ASN A 32 -3.09 27.54 -3.84
C ASN A 32 -3.35 26.40 -2.85
N HIS A 33 -3.64 26.75 -1.61
CA HIS A 33 -3.86 25.80 -0.51
C HIS A 33 -5.03 24.83 -0.78
N ASN A 34 -6.11 25.31 -1.40
CA ASN A 34 -7.25 24.46 -1.77
C ASN A 34 -6.90 23.47 -2.88
N ALA A 35 -5.91 23.77 -3.73
CA ALA A 35 -5.45 22.83 -4.74
C ALA A 35 -4.53 21.78 -4.11
N LEU A 36 -3.65 22.17 -3.18
CA LEU A 36 -2.82 21.23 -2.41
C LEU A 36 -3.69 20.21 -1.68
N GLU A 37 -4.72 20.67 -0.97
CA GLU A 37 -5.62 19.80 -0.22
C GLU A 37 -6.37 18.80 -1.13
N ARG A 38 -6.77 19.25 -2.33
CA ARG A 38 -7.45 18.40 -3.31
C ARG A 38 -6.58 17.29 -3.89
N VAL A 39 -5.26 17.46 -3.88
CA VAL A 39 -4.30 16.43 -4.31
C VAL A 39 -3.92 15.55 -3.11
N TRP A 40 -3.61 16.17 -1.98
CA TRP A 40 -3.11 15.47 -0.81
C TRP A 40 -4.12 14.50 -0.19
N ARG A 41 -5.38 14.92 0.02
CA ARG A 41 -6.37 14.06 0.67
C ARG A 41 -6.56 12.70 -0.02
N PRO A 42 -6.85 12.64 -1.35
CA PRO A 42 -6.98 11.35 -2.02
C PRO A 42 -5.66 10.57 -2.10
N LEU A 43 -4.50 11.27 -2.17
CA LEU A 43 -3.19 10.61 -2.11
C LEU A 43 -2.99 9.91 -0.77
N ALA A 44 -3.14 10.63 0.33
CA ALA A 44 -3.02 10.11 1.69
C ALA A 44 -3.96 8.92 1.93
N ASP A 45 -5.24 9.05 1.56
CA ASP A 45 -6.20 7.97 1.70
C ASP A 45 -5.77 6.73 0.89
N LYS A 46 -5.32 6.90 -0.36
CA LYS A 46 -4.95 5.76 -1.21
C LYS A 46 -3.65 5.09 -0.77
N LEU A 47 -2.66 5.84 -0.25
CA LEU A 47 -1.45 5.27 0.35
C LEU A 47 -1.80 4.29 1.48
N ASP A 48 -2.65 4.72 2.42
CA ASP A 48 -3.06 3.89 3.55
C ASP A 48 -3.88 2.66 3.12
N VAL A 49 -4.82 2.84 2.18
CA VAL A 49 -5.68 1.75 1.68
C VAL A 49 -4.86 0.73 0.88
N HIS A 50 -3.91 1.19 0.07
CA HIS A 50 -2.98 0.37 -0.71
C HIS A 50 -2.13 -0.52 0.20
N ALA A 51 -1.43 0.10 1.16
CA ALA A 51 -0.64 -0.62 2.15
C ALA A 51 -1.50 -1.64 2.92
N TYR A 52 -2.71 -1.23 3.31
CA TYR A 52 -3.63 -2.12 4.03
C TYR A 52 -4.01 -3.36 3.19
N ILE A 53 -4.32 -3.21 1.90
CA ILE A 53 -4.77 -4.34 1.10
C ILE A 53 -3.60 -5.28 0.76
N GLU A 54 -2.40 -4.78 0.54
CA GLU A 54 -1.20 -5.61 0.32
C GLU A 54 -0.88 -6.48 1.53
N GLU A 55 -0.91 -5.87 2.71
CA GLU A 55 -0.79 -6.57 4.00
C GLU A 55 -1.86 -7.64 4.21
N LYS A 56 -3.01 -7.52 3.55
CA LYS A 56 -4.12 -8.46 3.72
C LYS A 56 -4.10 -9.60 2.72
N ILE A 57 -3.73 -9.34 1.47
CA ILE A 57 -3.89 -10.34 0.40
C ILE A 57 -2.62 -10.60 -0.41
N PHE A 58 -1.66 -9.68 -0.43
CA PHE A 58 -0.44 -9.84 -1.23
C PHE A 58 0.67 -10.50 -0.42
N TYR A 59 1.16 -9.87 0.67
CA TYR A 59 2.28 -10.41 1.44
C TYR A 59 2.07 -11.82 2.01
N PRO A 60 0.85 -12.23 2.43
CA PRO A 60 0.62 -13.63 2.81
C PRO A 60 0.86 -14.62 1.67
N GLN A 61 0.62 -14.20 0.43
CA GLN A 61 0.88 -15.01 -0.75
C GLN A 61 2.34 -14.92 -1.19
N LEU A 62 3.00 -13.77 -1.00
CA LEU A 62 4.44 -13.64 -1.19
C LEU A 62 5.21 -14.58 -0.25
N LEU A 63 4.94 -14.53 1.06
CA LEU A 63 5.53 -15.45 2.05
C LEU A 63 5.36 -16.93 1.68
N GLN A 64 4.20 -17.30 1.11
CA GLN A 64 3.94 -18.69 0.71
C GLN A 64 4.64 -19.10 -0.60
N ARG A 65 4.86 -18.17 -1.53
CA ARG A 65 5.19 -18.47 -2.94
C ARG A 65 6.52 -17.93 -3.40
N GLY A 66 7.04 -16.90 -2.74
CA GLY A 66 8.35 -16.34 -3.01
C GLY A 66 9.44 -17.36 -2.75
N THR A 67 10.54 -17.20 -3.47
CA THR A 67 11.71 -18.08 -3.40
C THR A 67 13.01 -17.35 -3.13
N ASP A 68 13.01 -16.02 -3.24
CA ASP A 68 14.20 -15.20 -3.03
C ASP A 68 14.32 -14.88 -1.52
N ASP A 69 13.87 -13.71 -1.04
CA ASP A 69 13.83 -13.40 0.40
C ASP A 69 12.46 -12.87 0.84
N PRO A 70 11.37 -13.66 0.70
CA PRO A 70 10.02 -13.15 0.95
C PRO A 70 9.78 -12.75 2.42
N GLU A 71 10.51 -13.31 3.38
CA GLU A 71 10.45 -12.90 4.79
C GLU A 71 11.09 -11.53 5.01
N GLY A 72 12.32 -11.32 4.52
CA GLY A 72 13.01 -10.03 4.58
C GLY A 72 12.23 -8.95 3.86
N GLU A 73 11.80 -9.22 2.63
CA GLU A 73 11.00 -8.30 1.81
C GLU A 73 9.68 -7.92 2.51
N THR A 74 9.00 -8.87 3.15
CA THR A 74 7.78 -8.58 3.90
C THR A 74 8.07 -7.78 5.17
N LEU A 75 9.17 -8.06 5.87
CA LEU A 75 9.56 -7.33 7.08
C LEU A 75 9.78 -5.86 6.76
N ASP A 76 10.57 -5.59 5.72
CA ASP A 76 10.91 -4.23 5.28
C ASP A 76 9.64 -3.51 4.79
N ALA A 77 8.82 -4.15 3.96
CA ALA A 77 7.57 -3.56 3.47
C ALA A 77 6.58 -3.17 4.59
N ILE A 78 6.42 -3.99 5.64
CA ILE A 78 5.59 -3.62 6.79
C ILE A 78 6.18 -2.42 7.55
N GLY A 79 7.51 -2.37 7.67
CA GLY A 79 8.22 -1.22 8.26
C GLY A 79 7.95 0.06 7.49
N ASP A 80 8.16 0.04 6.17
CA ASP A 80 7.93 1.18 5.29
C ASP A 80 6.47 1.65 5.31
N HIS A 81 5.52 0.72 5.35
CA HIS A 81 4.10 1.07 5.48
C HIS A 81 3.80 1.83 6.77
N ASN A 82 4.48 1.52 7.88
CA ASN A 82 4.36 2.29 9.11
C ASN A 82 4.93 3.71 8.94
N ASP A 83 6.08 3.84 8.29
CA ASP A 83 6.70 5.16 8.04
C ASP A 83 5.84 6.03 7.12
N ILE A 84 5.19 5.44 6.11
CA ILE A 84 4.22 6.11 5.23
C ILE A 84 3.01 6.58 6.06
N ARG A 85 2.43 5.72 6.90
CA ARG A 85 1.29 6.06 7.79
C ARG A 85 1.63 7.18 8.74
N ASP A 86 2.83 7.14 9.33
CA ASP A 86 3.33 8.17 10.24
C ASP A 86 3.43 9.52 9.54
N GLY A 87 4.03 9.55 8.35
CA GLY A 87 4.12 10.76 7.55
C GLY A 87 2.74 11.30 7.13
N VAL A 88 1.80 10.42 6.75
CA VAL A 88 0.42 10.78 6.43
C VAL A 88 -0.28 11.41 7.65
N ARG A 89 -0.13 10.79 8.82
CA ARG A 89 -0.71 11.26 10.09
C ARG A 89 -0.16 12.62 10.48
N ASP A 90 1.15 12.82 10.37
CA ASP A 90 1.82 14.09 10.65
C ASP A 90 1.36 15.20 9.71
N ALA A 91 1.28 14.92 8.41
CA ALA A 91 0.80 15.89 7.43
C ALA A 91 -0.67 16.26 7.69
N ASN A 92 -1.53 15.28 8.00
CA ASN A 92 -2.93 15.53 8.32
C ASN A 92 -3.13 16.31 9.63
N ALA A 93 -2.17 16.27 10.55
CA ALA A 93 -2.17 17.07 11.77
C ALA A 93 -1.67 18.51 11.57
N ALA A 94 -0.99 18.80 10.45
CA ALA A 94 -0.44 20.11 10.13
C ALA A 94 -1.39 20.97 9.26
N GLY A 95 -1.20 22.28 9.27
CA GLY A 95 -1.89 23.17 8.34
C GLY A 95 -1.36 22.98 6.91
N VAL A 96 -2.23 22.65 5.95
CA VAL A 96 -1.85 22.44 4.54
C VAL A 96 -0.99 23.60 4.03
N GLY A 97 0.12 23.29 3.34
CA GLY A 97 1.04 24.28 2.76
C GLY A 97 2.03 24.93 3.72
N THR A 98 1.93 24.67 5.04
CA THR A 98 2.94 25.10 6.01
C THR A 98 4.26 24.32 5.85
N GLU A 99 5.35 24.83 6.41
CA GLU A 99 6.65 24.12 6.42
C GLU A 99 6.55 22.74 7.09
N GLN A 100 5.78 22.63 8.18
CA GLN A 100 5.56 21.36 8.89
C GLN A 100 4.82 20.36 8.02
N TRP A 101 3.80 20.82 7.29
CA TRP A 101 3.05 20.00 6.35
C TRP A 101 3.95 19.50 5.21
N TRP A 102 4.74 20.39 4.60
CA TRP A 102 5.68 20.01 3.54
C TRP A 102 6.77 19.04 4.03
N ALA A 103 7.27 19.22 5.25
CA ALA A 103 8.23 18.32 5.84
C ALA A 103 7.64 16.90 6.04
N ALA A 104 6.37 16.81 6.46
CA ALA A 104 5.68 15.53 6.62
C ALA A 104 5.40 14.87 5.26
N VAL A 105 4.85 15.60 4.29
CA VAL A 105 4.64 15.13 2.90
C VAL A 105 5.96 14.64 2.29
N GLY A 106 7.06 15.35 2.52
CA GLY A 106 8.38 14.97 2.04
C GLY A 106 8.88 13.66 2.64
N ARG A 107 8.68 13.44 3.95
CA ARG A 107 9.01 12.15 4.59
C ARG A 107 8.15 11.01 4.04
N THR A 108 6.83 11.22 3.91
CA THR A 108 5.92 10.24 3.30
C THR A 108 6.39 9.87 1.88
N ARG A 109 6.78 10.87 1.08
CA ARG A 109 7.28 10.64 -0.27
C ARG A 109 8.54 9.78 -0.29
N VAL A 110 9.52 10.10 0.55
CA VAL A 110 10.78 9.33 0.61
C VAL A 110 10.50 7.88 0.99
N ALA A 111 9.74 7.64 2.07
CA ALA A 111 9.37 6.29 2.49
C ALA A 111 8.62 5.54 1.38
N ASN A 112 7.68 6.21 0.71
CA ASN A 112 6.95 5.62 -0.42
C ASN A 112 7.83 5.33 -1.65
N ASP A 113 8.74 6.24 -2.01
CA ASP A 113 9.64 6.08 -3.15
C ASP A 113 10.65 4.94 -2.92
N ASP A 114 11.19 4.83 -1.70
CA ASP A 114 12.07 3.74 -1.29
C ASP A 114 11.28 2.41 -1.35
N HIS A 115 10.16 2.33 -0.62
CA HIS A 115 9.25 1.17 -0.60
C HIS A 115 8.89 0.64 -1.99
N MET A 116 8.32 1.49 -2.86
CA MET A 116 7.93 1.09 -4.21
C MET A 116 9.14 0.61 -5.01
N GLY A 117 10.30 1.26 -4.84
CA GLY A 117 11.52 0.87 -5.51
C GLY A 117 12.02 -0.53 -5.10
N GLU A 118 11.78 -0.93 -3.85
CA GLU A 118 12.12 -2.26 -3.32
C GLU A 118 11.10 -3.29 -3.79
N GLU A 119 9.82 -3.02 -3.57
CA GLU A 119 8.76 -3.96 -3.90
C GLU A 119 8.74 -4.30 -5.41
N GLU A 120 8.99 -3.32 -6.28
CA GLU A 120 9.00 -3.52 -7.73
C GLU A 120 10.12 -4.45 -8.22
N ARG A 121 11.31 -4.33 -7.62
CA ARG A 121 12.53 -5.08 -8.01
C ARG A 121 12.61 -6.44 -7.32
N GLU A 122 12.04 -6.57 -6.13
CA GLU A 122 12.06 -7.75 -5.27
C GLU A 122 10.67 -8.42 -5.23
N GLY A 123 9.83 -8.15 -4.24
CA GLY A 123 8.60 -8.92 -3.97
C GLY A 123 7.65 -9.09 -5.14
N LEU A 124 7.37 -8.05 -5.93
CA LEU A 124 6.53 -8.17 -7.12
C LEU A 124 7.21 -9.02 -8.21
N SER A 125 8.53 -8.88 -8.36
CA SER A 125 9.33 -9.63 -9.33
C SER A 125 9.40 -11.12 -8.98
N ASP A 126 9.65 -11.44 -7.71
CA ASP A 126 9.64 -12.81 -7.19
C ASP A 126 8.26 -13.45 -7.33
N PHE A 127 7.22 -12.77 -6.85
CA PHE A 127 5.85 -13.29 -6.94
C PHE A 127 5.41 -13.56 -8.38
N ARG A 128 5.75 -12.69 -9.35
CA ARG A 128 5.43 -12.93 -10.77
C ARG A 128 6.06 -14.20 -11.33
N ARG A 129 7.28 -14.55 -10.91
CA ARG A 129 8.03 -15.72 -11.37
C ARG A 129 7.47 -17.01 -10.79
N ASN A 130 6.98 -16.96 -9.55
CA ASN A 130 6.66 -18.16 -8.77
C ASN A 130 5.16 -18.40 -8.56
N ALA A 131 4.30 -17.37 -8.61
CA ALA A 131 2.86 -17.52 -8.44
C ALA A 131 2.14 -17.88 -9.77
N PRO A 132 1.28 -18.93 -9.76
CA PRO A 132 0.47 -19.27 -10.93
C PRO A 132 -0.41 -18.09 -11.37
N LEU A 133 -0.54 -17.88 -12.69
CA LEU A 133 -1.31 -16.76 -13.24
C LEU A 133 -2.75 -16.69 -12.69
N GLY A 134 -3.44 -17.83 -12.55
CA GLY A 134 -4.80 -17.86 -12.03
C GLY A 134 -4.94 -17.34 -10.58
N LEU A 135 -3.92 -17.56 -9.74
CA LEU A 135 -3.86 -16.97 -8.40
C LEU A 135 -3.70 -15.45 -8.49
N ARG A 136 -2.76 -14.98 -9.31
CA ARG A 136 -2.51 -13.54 -9.50
C ARG A 136 -3.73 -12.79 -10.03
N GLU A 137 -4.47 -13.39 -10.96
CA GLU A 137 -5.73 -12.85 -11.47
C GLU A 137 -6.85 -12.84 -10.41
N ALA A 138 -6.91 -13.87 -9.56
CA ALA A 138 -7.87 -13.94 -8.46
C ALA A 138 -7.61 -12.86 -7.41
N LEU A 139 -6.35 -12.69 -7.01
CA LEU A 139 -5.91 -11.61 -6.14
C LEU A 139 -6.20 -10.24 -6.75
N GLY A 140 -5.95 -10.07 -8.06
CA GLY A 140 -6.25 -8.81 -8.73
C GLY A 140 -7.75 -8.46 -8.75
N ARG A 141 -8.65 -9.46 -8.78
CA ARG A 141 -10.09 -9.23 -8.61
C ARG A 141 -10.42 -8.76 -7.20
N GLN A 142 -9.86 -9.43 -6.18
CA GLN A 142 -10.05 -9.05 -4.77
C GLN A 142 -9.52 -7.65 -4.50
N TYR A 143 -8.33 -7.34 -5.00
CA TYR A 143 -7.70 -6.02 -4.88
C TYR A 143 -8.61 -4.92 -5.43
N ARG A 144 -9.04 -5.03 -6.70
CA ARG A 144 -9.94 -4.04 -7.30
C ARG A 144 -11.25 -3.89 -6.54
N GLU A 145 -11.91 -5.00 -6.22
CA GLU A 145 -13.17 -4.96 -5.47
C GLU A 145 -12.99 -4.25 -4.12
N PHE A 146 -11.88 -4.52 -3.44
CA PHE A 146 -11.56 -3.85 -2.18
C PHE A 146 -11.32 -2.35 -2.38
N MET A 147 -10.48 -1.95 -3.34
CA MET A 147 -10.19 -0.53 -3.63
C MET A 147 -11.46 0.24 -4.05
N ASP A 148 -12.35 -0.38 -4.83
CA ASP A 148 -13.63 0.20 -5.24
C ASP A 148 -14.58 0.40 -4.04
N GLN A 149 -14.59 -0.55 -3.10
CA GLN A 149 -15.40 -0.48 -1.88
C GLN A 149 -14.84 0.49 -0.83
N HIS A 150 -13.54 0.77 -0.86
CA HIS A 150 -12.84 1.59 0.11
C HIS A 150 -12.11 2.75 -0.57
N PRO A 151 -12.84 3.73 -1.14
CA PRO A 151 -12.23 4.91 -1.76
C PRO A 151 -11.54 5.84 -0.75
N THR A 152 -11.73 5.60 0.56
CA THR A 152 -11.03 6.27 1.66
C THR A 152 -10.71 5.28 2.76
N THR A 153 -9.95 5.70 3.76
CA THR A 153 -9.61 4.92 4.97
C THR A 153 -10.81 4.64 5.90
N LYS A 154 -12.00 5.17 5.61
CA LYS A 154 -13.16 5.08 6.49
C LYS A 154 -13.61 3.63 6.71
N GLY A 155 -13.59 3.20 7.96
CA GLY A 155 -14.02 1.84 8.35
C GLY A 155 -12.90 0.80 8.25
N LEU A 156 -11.69 1.21 7.91
CA LEU A 156 -10.50 0.36 7.94
C LEU A 156 -9.67 0.66 9.19
N PRO A 157 -9.12 -0.37 9.87
CA PRO A 157 -8.17 -0.16 10.95
C PRO A 157 -6.79 0.13 10.36
N ILE A 158 -6.57 1.40 10.02
CA ILE A 158 -5.25 1.92 9.59
C ILE A 158 -4.40 2.14 10.84
N VAL A 159 -3.55 1.15 11.14
CA VAL A 159 -2.69 1.13 12.32
C VAL A 159 -1.36 0.51 11.96
N ASP A 160 -0.32 0.94 12.67
CA ASP A 160 1.02 0.39 12.49
C ASP A 160 1.06 -1.06 12.97
N ARG A 161 1.92 -1.86 12.34
CA ARG A 161 2.09 -3.28 12.64
C ARG A 161 3.53 -3.56 13.03
N ASP A 162 3.71 -4.44 14.01
CA ASP A 162 5.02 -5.01 14.29
C ASP A 162 5.39 -5.99 13.16
N PRO A 163 6.47 -5.74 12.39
CA PRO A 163 6.81 -6.56 11.21
C PRO A 163 7.06 -8.02 11.56
N GLN A 164 7.81 -8.28 12.64
CA GLN A 164 8.17 -9.64 13.06
C GLN A 164 6.92 -10.42 13.44
N ARG A 165 6.06 -9.82 14.28
CA ARG A 165 4.81 -10.43 14.71
C ARG A 165 3.85 -10.64 13.55
N TYR A 166 3.82 -9.74 12.57
CA TYR A 166 3.01 -9.92 11.36
C TYR A 166 3.39 -11.21 10.63
N ILE A 167 4.69 -11.43 10.39
CA ILE A 167 5.18 -12.66 9.73
C ILE A 167 4.81 -13.89 10.56
N GLU A 168 5.09 -13.88 11.87
CA GLU A 168 4.76 -14.99 12.78
C GLU A 168 3.26 -15.35 12.75
N GLU A 169 2.38 -14.34 12.72
CA GLU A 169 0.93 -14.55 12.65
C GLU A 169 0.47 -15.13 11.31
N VAL A 170 1.10 -14.72 10.20
CA VAL A 170 0.78 -15.21 8.85
C VAL A 170 1.26 -16.65 8.66
N GLU A 171 2.48 -16.98 9.07
CA GLU A 171 3.05 -18.33 8.95
C GLU A 171 2.42 -19.33 9.92
N GLY A 172 2.02 -18.86 11.11
CA GLY A 172 1.31 -19.67 12.11
C GLY A 172 -0.15 -19.99 11.74
N ALA A 173 -0.73 -19.32 10.74
CA ALA A 173 -2.09 -19.57 10.29
C ALA A 173 -2.20 -20.90 9.53
N PRO A 174 -3.26 -21.72 9.75
CA PRO A 174 -3.43 -22.96 9.03
C PRO A 174 -3.54 -22.68 7.51
N PRO A 175 -2.87 -23.47 6.65
CA PRO A 175 -2.85 -23.21 5.22
C PRO A 175 -4.27 -23.27 4.65
N ALA A 176 -4.63 -22.25 3.86
CA ALA A 176 -5.83 -22.30 3.03
C ALA A 176 -5.73 -23.51 2.08
N ASP A 177 -6.87 -24.19 1.88
CA ASP A 177 -6.93 -25.41 1.07
C ASP A 177 -6.38 -25.15 -0.34
N ARG A 178 -5.46 -25.99 -0.83
CA ARG A 178 -4.63 -25.71 -2.02
C ARG A 178 -5.42 -25.63 -3.33
N GLY A 179 -6.72 -25.98 -3.31
CA GLY A 179 -7.67 -25.84 -4.41
C GLY A 179 -8.70 -24.73 -4.22
N ASP A 180 -8.68 -24.02 -3.09
CA ASP A 180 -9.60 -22.93 -2.78
C ASP A 180 -8.98 -21.59 -3.18
N PHE A 181 -9.21 -21.18 -4.43
CA PHE A 181 -8.85 -19.82 -4.88
C PHE A 181 -9.81 -18.75 -4.34
N SER A 182 -10.85 -19.15 -3.57
CA SER A 182 -11.63 -18.23 -2.77
C SER A 182 -10.94 -18.06 -1.42
N LEU A 183 -10.00 -17.12 -1.37
CA LEU A 183 -9.66 -16.52 -0.08
C LEU A 183 -10.98 -15.96 0.44
N ARG A 184 -11.54 -16.57 1.48
CA ARG A 184 -12.84 -16.21 2.05
C ARG A 184 -12.76 -14.81 2.65
N ILE A 185 -12.83 -13.77 1.82
CA ILE A 185 -13.14 -12.39 2.21
C ILE A 185 -14.65 -12.30 2.51
N GLY A 186 -15.16 -13.31 3.21
CA GLY A 186 -16.57 -13.54 3.48
C GLY A 186 -16.87 -13.37 4.97
N SER A 187 -16.29 -12.36 5.63
CA SER A 187 -16.78 -11.86 6.92
C SER A 187 -16.03 -10.58 7.36
N LEU A 188 -16.07 -9.52 6.55
CA LEU A 188 -15.59 -8.18 6.99
C LEU A 188 -16.79 -7.23 7.15
N LYS A 189 -17.80 -7.67 7.91
CA LYS A 189 -18.67 -6.73 8.63
C LYS A 189 -17.97 -6.43 9.95
N GLY A 190 -17.62 -5.16 10.15
CA GLY A 190 -16.76 -4.68 11.22
C GLY A 190 -17.00 -5.31 12.60
N GLN A 191 -15.89 -5.61 13.26
CA GLN A 191 -15.78 -5.58 14.71
C GLN A 191 -14.73 -4.53 15.07
#